data_AF-A0A1J5HYJ5-F1
#
_entry.id   AF-A0A1J5HYJ5-F1
#
_cell.length_a   1.000
_cell.length_b   1.000
_cell.length_c   1.000
_cell.angle_alpha   90.00
_cell.angle_beta   90.00
_cell.angle_gamma   90.00
#
_symmetry.space_group_name_H-M   'P 1'
#
loop_
_entity.id
_entity.type
_entity.pdbx_description
1 polymer ?
#
loop_
_entity_poly.entity_id
_entity_poly.type
_entity_poly.pdbx_seq_one_letter_code
_entity_poly.pdbx_strand_id
1 'polypeptide(L)'
;MKTILIKEQSEIENIINACDYCVLTLNGADGFPYAIPMNFSYHNNRILLHSAPFGSHIENIQRDNRVTVMFCTKGEIVYQHIHVACSYRMRAQSVVCQGRVHFIENETEKMDLMNSFMHKYTNNSFKYSKPAI
;
A
#
# COMPACT_ATOMS: atom_id res chain seq x y z
N MET A 1 20.09 13.84 1.59
CA MET A 1 19.58 12.45 1.61
C MET A 1 19.98 11.80 0.29
N LYS A 2 20.70 10.67 0.30
CA LYS A 2 21.10 9.97 -0.92
C LYS A 2 20.07 8.87 -1.22
N THR A 3 19.44 8.94 -2.38
CA THR A 3 18.53 7.89 -2.87
C THR A 3 19.30 6.98 -3.81
N ILE A 4 19.10 5.67 -3.68
CA ILE A 4 19.63 4.66 -4.61
C ILE A 4 18.42 4.05 -5.30
N LEU A 5 18.44 4.03 -6.64
CA LEU A 5 17.34 3.48 -7.42
C LEU A 5 17.43 1.95 -7.45
N ILE A 6 16.30 1.32 -7.16
CA ILE A 6 16.10 -0.12 -7.28
C ILE A 6 15.40 -0.37 -8.62
N LYS A 7 15.96 -1.24 -9.45
CA LYS A 7 15.47 -1.51 -10.81
C LYS A 7 15.00 -2.94 -11.01
N GLU A 8 15.50 -3.88 -10.21
CA GLU A 8 15.11 -5.28 -10.31
C GLU A 8 13.70 -5.48 -9.76
N GLN A 9 12.82 -6.03 -10.59
CA GLN A 9 11.40 -6.22 -10.25
C GLN A 9 11.25 -7.09 -8.99
N SER A 10 12.04 -8.15 -8.85
CA SER A 10 12.01 -9.03 -7.68
C SER A 10 12.38 -8.29 -6.38
N GLU A 11 13.32 -7.34 -6.43
CA GLU A 11 13.68 -6.52 -5.27
C GLU A 11 12.56 -5.55 -4.89
N ILE A 12 11.90 -4.94 -5.89
CA ILE A 12 10.72 -4.09 -5.68
C ILE A 12 9.60 -4.89 -5.00
N GLU A 13 9.32 -6.09 -5.49
CA GLU A 13 8.28 -6.96 -4.93
C GLU A 13 8.60 -7.43 -3.51
N ASN A 14 9.88 -7.73 -3.23
CA ASN A 14 10.32 -8.07 -1.87
C ASN A 14 10.09 -6.90 -0.90
N ILE A 15 10.34 -5.66 -1.32
CA ILE A 15 10.10 -4.47 -0.50
C ILE A 15 8.60 -4.28 -0.25
N ILE A 16 7.76 -4.40 -1.30
CA ILE A 16 6.30 -4.32 -1.15
C ILE A 16 5.84 -5.39 -0.14
N ASN A 17 6.26 -6.64 -0.32
CA ASN A 17 5.80 -7.75 0.53
C ASN A 17 6.26 -7.63 1.99
N ALA A 18 7.43 -7.02 2.24
CA ALA A 18 7.95 -6.77 3.58
C ALA A 18 7.22 -5.65 4.35
N CYS A 19 6.34 -4.88 3.71
CA CYS A 19 5.57 -3.82 4.36
C CYS A 19 4.27 -4.36 4.96
N ASP A 20 3.91 -3.91 6.17
CA ASP A 20 2.67 -4.30 6.86
C ASP A 20 1.45 -3.55 6.28
N TYR A 21 1.63 -2.28 5.94
CA TYR A 21 0.61 -1.42 5.35
C TYR A 21 1.22 -0.59 4.21
N CYS A 22 0.35 0.04 3.44
CA CYS A 22 0.71 1.02 2.43
C CYS A 22 0.04 2.36 2.73
N VAL A 23 0.52 3.45 2.12
CA VAL A 23 -0.15 4.74 2.13
C VAL A 23 -0.77 4.98 0.76
N LEU A 24 -2.11 4.95 0.69
CA LEU A 24 -2.87 5.32 -0.49
C LEU A 24 -3.04 6.84 -0.51
N THR A 25 -2.62 7.47 -1.59
CA THR A 25 -2.82 8.89 -1.84
C THR A 25 -3.77 9.10 -3.01
N LEU A 26 -4.82 9.86 -2.76
CA LEU A 26 -5.88 10.23 -3.70
C LEU A 26 -5.83 11.74 -3.98
N ASN A 27 -6.45 12.17 -5.08
CA ASN A 27 -6.67 13.59 -5.36
C ASN A 27 -7.88 14.08 -4.57
N GLY A 28 -7.68 14.90 -3.53
CA GLY A 28 -8.73 15.42 -2.65
C GLY A 28 -9.62 16.48 -3.32
N ALA A 29 -10.83 16.65 -2.78
CA ALA A 29 -11.87 17.52 -3.35
C ALA A 29 -11.53 19.01 -3.24
N ASP A 30 -10.78 19.34 -2.21
CA ASP A 30 -10.26 20.66 -1.87
C ASP A 30 -8.97 21.00 -2.64
N GLY A 31 -8.50 20.12 -3.53
CA GLY A 31 -7.27 20.27 -4.28
C GLY A 31 -6.01 19.80 -3.54
N PHE A 32 -6.13 19.35 -2.28
CA PHE A 32 -5.00 18.78 -1.55
C PHE A 32 -4.90 17.26 -1.74
N PRO A 33 -3.70 16.66 -1.69
CA PRO A 33 -3.57 15.20 -1.66
C PRO A 33 -4.21 14.62 -0.39
N TYR A 34 -5.04 13.59 -0.56
CA TYR A 34 -5.69 12.87 0.53
C TYR A 34 -4.97 11.53 0.75
N ALA A 35 -4.20 11.42 1.82
CA ALA A 35 -3.36 10.25 2.11
C ALA A 35 -3.88 9.45 3.31
N ILE A 36 -4.07 8.13 3.15
CA ILE A 36 -4.55 7.23 4.20
C ILE A 36 -3.73 5.94 4.25
N PRO A 37 -3.39 5.44 5.46
CA PRO A 37 -2.79 4.12 5.61
C PRO A 37 -3.84 3.03 5.37
N MET A 38 -3.49 1.99 4.62
CA MET A 38 -4.36 0.86 4.32
C MET A 38 -3.59 -0.46 4.35
N ASN A 39 -4.25 -1.51 4.82
CA ASN A 39 -3.84 -2.87 4.54
C ASN A 39 -3.93 -3.14 3.03
N PHE A 40 -3.09 -4.04 2.53
CA PHE A 40 -3.01 -4.38 1.13
C PHE A 40 -2.60 -5.84 0.95
N SER A 41 -2.79 -6.39 -0.23
CA SER A 41 -1.95 -7.48 -0.72
C SER A 41 -1.43 -7.17 -2.11
N TYR A 42 -0.37 -7.87 -2.51
CA TYR A 42 0.28 -7.67 -3.80
C TYR A 42 0.41 -9.00 -4.52
N HIS A 43 -0.11 -9.09 -5.73
CA HIS A 43 -0.01 -10.29 -6.56
C HIS A 43 -0.10 -9.92 -8.05
N ASN A 44 0.76 -10.50 -8.89
CA ASN A 44 0.77 -10.30 -10.34
C ASN A 44 0.67 -8.82 -10.77
N ASN A 45 1.52 -7.96 -10.20
CA ASN A 45 1.53 -6.51 -10.44
C ASN A 45 0.20 -5.78 -10.11
N ARG A 46 -0.63 -6.39 -9.26
CA ARG A 46 -1.86 -5.78 -8.75
C ARG A 46 -1.74 -5.55 -7.25
N ILE A 47 -2.12 -4.35 -6.82
CA ILE A 47 -2.27 -4.00 -5.42
C ILE A 47 -3.76 -4.14 -5.10
N LEU A 48 -4.07 -5.02 -4.15
CA LEU A 48 -5.42 -5.25 -3.65
C LEU A 48 -5.59 -4.45 -2.37
N LEU A 49 -6.65 -3.65 -2.31
CA LEU A 49 -7.02 -2.84 -1.15
C LEU A 49 -8.44 -3.22 -0.75
N HIS A 50 -8.75 -3.11 0.54
CA HIS A 50 -10.09 -3.35 1.05
C HIS A 50 -10.52 -2.21 1.98
N SER A 51 -11.77 -1.79 1.84
CA SER A 51 -12.38 -0.75 2.67
C SER A 51 -13.90 -0.93 2.75
N ALA A 52 -14.54 -0.16 3.62
CA ALA A 52 -15.98 0.06 3.53
C ALA A 52 -16.36 0.67 2.14
N PRO A 53 -17.59 0.45 1.67
CA PRO A 53 -18.07 0.95 0.37
C PRO A 53 -18.47 2.44 0.41
N PHE A 54 -18.20 3.15 1.51
CA PHE A 54 -18.52 4.55 1.72
C PHE A 54 -17.37 5.29 2.40
N GLY A 55 -17.38 6.62 2.31
CA GLY A 55 -16.40 7.51 2.92
C GLY A 55 -15.73 8.44 1.90
N SER A 56 -14.99 9.42 2.40
CA SER A 56 -14.30 10.42 1.58
C SER A 56 -13.31 9.81 0.58
N HIS A 57 -12.71 8.66 0.90
CA HIS A 57 -11.83 7.94 -0.04
C HIS A 57 -12.61 7.42 -1.25
N ILE A 58 -13.82 6.90 -1.06
CA ILE A 58 -14.69 6.44 -2.15
C ILE A 58 -15.13 7.62 -3.01
N GLU A 59 -15.58 8.71 -2.38
CA GLU A 59 -15.99 9.93 -3.09
C GLU A 59 -14.83 10.51 -3.93
N ASN A 60 -13.62 10.54 -3.37
CA ASN A 60 -12.43 10.99 -4.09
C ASN A 60 -12.08 10.06 -5.27
N ILE A 61 -12.14 8.73 -5.10
CA ILE A 61 -11.89 7.75 -6.17
C ILE A 61 -12.94 7.85 -7.29
N GLN A 62 -14.21 8.08 -6.95
CA GLN A 62 -15.28 8.24 -7.93
C GLN A 62 -15.10 9.51 -8.77
N ARG A 63 -14.59 10.60 -8.18
CA ARG A 63 -14.25 11.82 -8.93
C ARG A 63 -13.00 11.63 -9.80
N ASP A 64 -11.95 11.04 -9.25
CA ASP A 64 -10.70 10.78 -9.95
C ASP A 64 -10.03 9.52 -9.41
N ASN A 65 -10.04 8.46 -10.23
CA ASN A 65 -9.52 7.17 -9.82
C ASN A 65 -8.00 7.04 -9.94
N ARG A 66 -7.26 8.09 -10.31
CA ARG A 66 -5.80 8.09 -10.31
C ARG A 66 -5.28 8.13 -8.88
N VAL A 67 -4.35 7.24 -8.57
CA VAL A 67 -3.82 7.09 -7.21
C VAL A 67 -2.31 6.91 -7.21
N THR A 68 -1.70 7.26 -6.07
CA THR A 68 -0.32 6.89 -5.75
C THR A 68 -0.33 6.03 -4.50
N VAL A 69 0.38 4.89 -4.52
CA VAL A 69 0.52 4.00 -3.38
C VAL A 69 1.99 3.98 -2.98
N MET A 70 2.27 4.28 -1.71
CA MET A 70 3.62 4.25 -1.15
C MET A 70 3.76 3.10 -0.16
N PHE A 71 4.84 2.34 -0.32
CA PHE A 71 5.32 1.34 0.63
C PHE A 71 6.62 1.84 1.22
N CYS A 72 6.82 1.66 2.53
CA CYS A 72 8.05 2.05 3.21
C CYS A 72 8.37 1.02 4.28
N THR A 73 9.57 0.44 4.21
CA THR A 73 10.03 -0.50 5.23
C THR A 73 10.26 0.23 6.55
N LYS A 74 10.32 -0.53 7.64
CA LYS A 74 10.80 0.00 8.92
C LYS A 74 12.17 0.66 8.73
N GLY A 75 12.31 1.88 9.24
CA GLY A 75 13.55 2.63 9.18
C GLY A 75 14.58 2.14 10.20
N GLU A 76 15.86 2.27 9.84
CA GLU A 76 17.01 2.00 10.70
C GLU A 76 17.88 3.26 10.81
N ILE A 77 18.24 3.63 12.04
CA ILE A 77 19.18 4.74 12.27
C ILE A 77 20.59 4.24 11.96
N VAL A 78 21.27 4.93 11.04
CA VAL A 78 22.68 4.68 10.70
C VAL A 78 23.49 5.97 10.81
N TYR A 79 24.74 5.87 11.20
CA TYR A 79 25.63 7.02 11.38
C TYR A 79 27.07 6.70 10.99
N GLN A 80 27.83 7.72 10.60
CA GLN A 80 29.28 7.57 10.37
C GLN A 80 30.09 7.84 11.64
N HIS A 81 29.59 8.71 12.54
CA HIS A 81 30.30 9.07 13.77
C HIS A 81 29.33 9.30 14.94
N ILE A 82 29.51 8.55 16.03
CA ILE A 82 28.56 8.52 17.16
C ILE A 82 28.36 9.86 17.88
N HIS A 83 29.34 10.76 17.84
CA HIS A 83 29.25 12.08 18.48
C HIS A 83 28.90 13.24 17.51
N VAL A 84 28.60 12.96 16.24
CA VAL A 84 28.32 14.01 15.24
C VAL A 84 26.88 13.87 14.73
N ALA A 85 26.02 14.79 15.16
CA ALA A 85 24.59 14.78 14.84
C ALA A 85 24.31 14.73 13.32
N CYS A 86 25.04 15.50 12.52
CA CYS A 86 24.85 15.53 11.07
C CYS A 86 25.32 14.24 10.35
N SER A 87 25.94 13.30 11.06
CA SER A 87 26.32 12.00 10.50
C SER A 87 25.19 10.97 10.55
N TYR A 88 24.15 11.22 11.35
CA TYR A 88 23.00 10.35 11.51
C TYR A 88 22.03 10.49 10.34
N ARG A 89 21.45 9.37 9.91
CA ARG A 89 20.40 9.31 8.89
C ARG A 89 19.49 8.11 9.12
N MET A 90 18.27 8.20 8.62
CA MET A 90 17.35 7.07 8.54
C MET A 90 17.57 6.32 7.22
N ARG A 91 17.90 5.04 7.29
CA ARG A 91 17.93 4.13 6.15
C ARG A 91 16.61 3.38 6.10
N ALA A 92 15.91 3.47 4.97
CA ALA A 92 14.70 2.72 4.67
C ALA A 92 14.66 2.43 3.16
N GLN A 93 13.88 1.43 2.77
CA GLN A 93 13.54 1.17 1.39
C GLN A 93 12.08 1.57 1.17
N SER A 94 11.78 2.12 0.00
CA SER A 94 10.42 2.48 -0.37
C SER A 94 10.14 2.19 -1.82
N VAL A 95 8.86 1.93 -2.11
CA VAL A 95 8.33 1.75 -3.46
C VAL A 95 7.16 2.70 -3.63
N VAL A 96 7.12 3.40 -4.76
CA VAL A 96 6.02 4.28 -5.14
C VAL A 96 5.40 3.74 -6.42
N CYS A 97 4.14 3.36 -6.33
CA CYS A 97 3.34 2.88 -7.45
C CYS A 97 2.31 3.93 -7.84
N GLN A 98 2.12 4.15 -9.13
CA GLN A 98 1.06 5.02 -9.66
C GLN A 98 0.13 4.19 -10.53
N GLY A 99 -1.17 4.42 -10.40
CA GLY A 99 -2.16 3.60 -11.11
C GLY A 99 -3.57 4.16 -11.03
N ARG A 100 -4.52 3.28 -11.36
CA ARG A 100 -5.96 3.58 -11.31
C ARG A 100 -6.70 2.53 -10.49
N VAL A 101 -7.62 2.98 -9.65
CA VAL A 101 -8.49 2.08 -8.87
C VAL A 101 -9.59 1.52 -9.76
N HIS A 102 -9.85 0.23 -9.61
CA HIS A 102 -10.97 -0.50 -10.20
C HIS A 102 -11.71 -1.24 -9.09
N PHE A 103 -13.02 -1.04 -8.99
CA PHE A 103 -13.85 -1.77 -8.05
C PHE A 103 -14.18 -3.16 -8.62
N ILE A 104 -14.10 -4.16 -7.75
CA ILE A 104 -14.39 -5.55 -8.08
C ILE A 104 -15.80 -5.81 -7.62
N GLU A 105 -16.70 -6.16 -8.54
CA GLU A 105 -18.13 -6.33 -8.25
C GLU A 105 -18.55 -7.80 -8.17
N ASN A 106 -17.81 -8.71 -8.83
CA ASN A 106 -18.12 -10.13 -8.83
C ASN A 106 -17.87 -10.74 -7.44
N GLU A 107 -18.91 -11.34 -6.83
CA GLU A 107 -18.83 -11.89 -5.48
C GLU A 107 -17.81 -13.03 -5.35
N THR A 108 -17.71 -13.90 -6.35
CA THR A 108 -16.74 -15.01 -6.35
C THR A 108 -15.31 -14.48 -6.45
N GLU A 109 -15.07 -13.53 -7.35
CA GLU A 109 -13.76 -12.88 -7.50
C GLU A 109 -13.36 -12.14 -6.21
N LYS A 110 -14.29 -11.42 -5.57
CA LYS A 110 -14.06 -10.79 -4.27
C LYS A 110 -13.64 -11.80 -3.20
N MET A 111 -14.30 -12.95 -3.11
CA MET A 111 -13.96 -13.99 -2.12
C MET A 111 -12.54 -14.53 -2.32
N ASP A 112 -12.17 -14.85 -3.56
CA ASP A 112 -10.86 -15.38 -3.90
C ASP A 112 -9.74 -14.36 -3.58
N LEU A 113 -9.98 -13.11 -3.95
CA LEU A 113 -9.04 -12.02 -3.67
C LEU A 113 -8.96 -11.68 -2.18
N MET A 114 -10.06 -11.78 -1.44
CA MET A 114 -10.07 -11.58 0.00
C MET A 114 -9.27 -12.67 0.72
N ASN A 115 -9.36 -13.93 0.25
CA ASN A 115 -8.52 -15.00 0.78
C ASN A 115 -7.03 -14.71 0.56
N SER A 116 -6.66 -14.26 -0.65
CA SER A 116 -5.28 -13.84 -0.95
C SER A 116 -4.86 -12.64 -0.10
N PHE A 117 -5.76 -11.68 0.11
CA PHE A 117 -5.54 -10.51 0.96
C PHE A 117 -5.23 -10.92 2.41
N MET A 118 -6.07 -11.78 2.98
CA MET A 118 -5.90 -12.23 4.36
C MET A 118 -4.67 -13.11 4.53
N HIS A 119 -4.27 -13.88 3.52
CA HIS A 119 -3.07 -14.73 3.57
C HIS A 119 -1.78 -13.95 3.82
N LYS A 120 -1.70 -12.68 3.40
CA LYS A 120 -0.56 -11.81 3.75
C LYS A 120 -0.46 -11.60 5.26
N TYR A 121 -1.59 -11.54 5.96
CA TYR A 121 -1.67 -11.13 7.36
C TYR A 121 -1.78 -12.31 8.33
N THR A 122 -2.31 -13.44 7.89
CA THR A 122 -2.54 -14.62 8.73
C THR A 122 -2.79 -15.87 7.89
N ASN A 123 -2.47 -17.04 8.46
CA ASN A 123 -2.70 -18.35 7.85
C ASN A 123 -4.07 -18.95 8.19
N ASN A 124 -4.99 -18.16 8.75
CA ASN A 124 -6.31 -18.63 9.12
C ASN A 124 -7.22 -18.84 7.89
N SER A 125 -8.22 -19.70 8.05
CA SER A 125 -9.32 -19.84 7.10
C SER A 125 -10.47 -18.90 7.48
N PHE A 126 -11.12 -18.32 6.47
CA PHE A 126 -12.18 -17.32 6.66
C PHE A 126 -13.49 -17.77 6.03
N LYS A 127 -14.59 -17.32 6.65
CA LYS A 127 -15.94 -17.37 6.07
C LYS A 127 -16.41 -15.94 5.90
N TYR A 128 -17.08 -15.66 4.80
CA TYR A 128 -17.60 -14.33 4.49
C TYR A 128 -19.13 -14.35 4.48
N SER A 129 -19.74 -13.33 5.06
CA SER A 129 -21.19 -13.13 5.09
C SER A 129 -21.59 -11.89 4.32
N LYS A 130 -22.80 -11.86 3.74
CA LYS A 130 -23.35 -10.63 3.19
C LYS A 130 -23.73 -9.67 4.33
N PRO A 131 -23.49 -8.35 4.20
CA PRO A 131 -23.02 -7.63 3.02
C PRO A 131 -21.50 -7.37 2.98
N ALA A 132 -20.68 -8.12 3.74
CA ALA A 132 -19.24 -7.89 3.84
C ALA A 132 -18.48 -8.26 2.54
N ILE A 133 -19.12 -9.00 1.63
CA ILE A 133 -18.69 -9.26 0.25
C ILE A 133 -19.79 -8.82 -0.71
#